data_AF-A0A5Q4SV42-F1
#
_entry.id   AF-A0A5Q4SV42-F1
#
_cell.length_a   1.000
_cell.length_b   1.000
_cell.length_c   1.000
_cell.angle_alpha   90.00
_cell.angle_beta   90.00
_cell.angle_gamma   90.00
#
_symmetry.space_group_name_H-M   'P 1'
#
loop_
_entity.id
_entity.type
_entity.pdbx_description
1 polymer ?
#
loop_
_entity_poly.entity_id
_entity_poly.type
_entity_poly.pdbx_seq_one_letter_code
_entity_poly.pdbx_strand_id
1 'polypeptide(L)'
;AGQFARGPQASRFYLQCPLDTAVEEWTDDRIWEEIEARFGEPVTAKGPITSKTLVPLRSVVYAPMSYGRLYLLGDAAHIVPPMSAKGMNLALHDADVFATAVCKQVKEQDAGLLEAYSATCLKHVWNYQAYAAWFTDLMHDAGDVSYHGEFRRSLARAEFERLYDSETANRLFGEFLTGLN
;
A
#
# COMPACT_ATOMS: atom_id res chain seq x y z
N ALA A 1 10.32 -4.32 -10.30
CA ALA A 1 9.21 -3.54 -10.90
C ALA A 1 7.89 -4.23 -10.57
N GLY A 2 6.77 -3.52 -10.62
CA GLY A 2 5.43 -4.12 -10.45
C GLY A 2 4.54 -3.86 -11.66
N GLN A 3 3.74 -4.85 -12.06
CA GLN A 3 2.74 -4.72 -13.12
C GLN A 3 1.38 -5.15 -12.60
N PHE A 4 0.36 -4.34 -12.89
CA PHE A 4 -1.02 -4.65 -12.56
C PHE A 4 -1.91 -4.43 -13.78
N ALA A 5 -2.73 -5.44 -14.14
CA ALA A 5 -3.69 -5.31 -15.22
C ALA A 5 -4.74 -4.23 -14.92
N ARG A 6 -5.26 -3.59 -15.98
CA ARG A 6 -6.37 -2.63 -15.95
C ARG A 6 -7.34 -2.99 -17.07
N GLY A 7 -8.04 -4.11 -16.89
CA GLY A 7 -8.84 -4.72 -17.94
C GLY A 7 -7.98 -5.38 -19.02
N PRO A 8 -8.58 -5.80 -20.15
CA PRO A 8 -7.90 -6.61 -21.16
C PRO A 8 -6.93 -5.82 -22.05
N GLN A 9 -7.01 -4.48 -22.06
CA GLN A 9 -6.29 -3.62 -23.02
C GLN A 9 -5.36 -2.59 -22.35
N ALA A 10 -5.21 -2.64 -21.02
CA ALA A 10 -4.33 -1.71 -20.33
C ALA A 10 -3.63 -2.39 -19.14
N SER A 11 -2.45 -1.86 -18.81
CA SER A 11 -1.66 -2.24 -17.65
C SER A 11 -1.15 -0.99 -16.95
N ARG A 12 -0.87 -1.10 -15.66
CA ARG A 12 -0.18 -0.09 -14.87
C ARG A 12 1.12 -0.67 -14.35
N PHE A 13 2.22 0.02 -14.64
CA PHE A 13 3.55 -0.33 -14.17
C PHE A 13 3.99 0.60 -13.03
N TYR A 14 4.79 0.05 -12.12
CA TYR A 14 5.40 0.79 -11.01
C TYR A 14 6.90 0.51 -11.01
N LEU A 15 7.67 1.58 -11.13
CA LEU A 15 9.13 1.57 -11.11
C LEU A 15 9.59 2.42 -9.93
N GLN A 16 10.40 1.86 -9.05
CA GLN A 16 11.05 2.62 -7.98
C GLN A 16 12.02 3.63 -8.59
N CYS A 17 11.97 4.86 -8.11
CA CYS A 17 12.85 5.97 -8.48
C CYS A 17 13.25 6.78 -7.24
N PRO A 18 14.34 7.56 -7.29
CA PRO A 18 14.66 8.56 -6.28
C PRO A 18 13.54 9.60 -6.12
N LEU A 19 13.40 10.14 -4.90
CA LEU A 19 12.33 11.07 -4.52
C LEU A 19 12.40 12.42 -5.28
N ASP A 20 13.60 12.84 -5.65
CA ASP A 20 13.92 14.09 -6.33
C ASP A 20 13.89 14.00 -7.85
N THR A 21 13.54 12.83 -8.40
CA THR A 21 13.42 12.64 -9.86
C THR A 21 12.32 13.54 -10.43
N ALA A 22 12.57 14.23 -11.54
CA ALA A 22 11.52 14.90 -12.29
C ALA A 22 10.79 13.90 -13.21
N VAL A 23 9.47 14.06 -13.39
CA VAL A 23 8.67 13.11 -14.20
C VAL A 23 9.09 13.15 -15.67
N GLU A 24 9.59 14.29 -16.13
CA GLU A 24 10.10 14.54 -17.48
C GLU A 24 11.36 13.73 -17.79
N GLU A 25 12.15 13.36 -16.77
CA GLU A 25 13.33 12.49 -16.93
C GLU A 25 12.97 11.04 -17.23
N TRP A 26 11.72 10.65 -17.01
CA TRP A 26 11.18 9.34 -17.35
C TRP A 26 10.52 9.40 -18.74
N THR A 27 11.37 9.43 -19.78
CA THR A 27 10.93 9.28 -21.17
C THR A 27 10.31 7.90 -21.39
N ASP A 28 9.47 7.75 -22.42
CA ASP A 28 8.82 6.46 -22.72
C ASP A 28 9.85 5.36 -22.98
N ASP A 29 10.89 5.66 -23.75
CA ASP A 29 11.98 4.72 -24.04
C ASP A 29 12.67 4.25 -22.76
N ARG A 30 13.05 5.18 -21.87
CA ARG A 30 13.66 4.85 -20.58
C ARG A 30 12.73 4.00 -19.72
N ILE A 31 11.44 4.30 -19.68
CA ILE A 31 10.47 3.49 -18.94
C ILE A 31 10.45 2.05 -19.47
N TRP A 32 10.43 1.86 -20.79
CA TRP A 32 10.44 0.53 -21.38
C TRP A 32 11.76 -0.23 -21.11
N GLU A 33 12.90 0.45 -21.23
CA GLU A 33 14.21 -0.13 -20.89
C GLU A 33 14.28 -0.59 -19.43
N GLU A 34 13.79 0.24 -18.49
CA GLU A 34 13.76 -0.09 -17.06
C GLU A 34 12.78 -1.21 -16.73
N ILE A 35 11.66 -1.30 -17.44
CA ILE A 35 10.73 -2.43 -17.32
C ILE A 35 11.44 -3.72 -17.74
N GLU A 36 12.06 -3.75 -18.91
CA GLU A 36 12.79 -4.92 -19.43
C GLU A 36 13.93 -5.34 -18.48
N ALA A 37 14.74 -4.37 -18.03
CA ALA A 37 15.86 -4.62 -17.12
C ALA A 37 15.40 -5.21 -15.77
N ARG A 38 14.30 -4.72 -15.20
CA ARG A 38 13.83 -5.13 -13.87
C ARG A 38 12.97 -6.40 -13.88
N PHE A 39 12.31 -6.73 -14.99
CA PHE A 39 11.64 -8.02 -15.15
C PHE A 39 12.59 -9.11 -15.68
N GLY A 40 13.71 -8.71 -16.30
CA GLY A 40 14.71 -9.64 -16.83
C GLY A 40 14.30 -10.28 -18.16
N GLU A 41 13.28 -9.74 -18.84
CA GLU A 41 12.79 -10.23 -20.12
C GLU A 41 12.34 -9.08 -21.04
N PRO A 42 12.43 -9.24 -22.37
CA PRO A 42 11.94 -8.24 -23.31
C PRO A 42 10.42 -8.03 -23.20
N VAL A 43 9.97 -6.78 -23.28
CA VAL A 43 8.54 -6.47 -23.29
C VAL A 43 8.00 -6.69 -24.71
N THR A 44 7.20 -7.74 -24.87
CA THR A 44 6.67 -8.16 -26.17
C THR A 44 5.57 -7.24 -26.72
N ALA A 45 4.81 -6.58 -25.86
CA ALA A 45 3.71 -5.71 -26.22
C ALA A 45 3.87 -4.31 -25.61
N LYS A 46 4.59 -3.44 -26.31
CA LYS A 46 4.69 -2.01 -25.97
C LYS A 46 3.47 -1.27 -26.51
N GLY A 47 2.83 -0.47 -25.65
CA GLY A 47 1.72 0.41 -26.00
C GLY A 47 2.06 1.87 -25.67
N PRO A 48 1.23 2.84 -26.09
CA PRO A 48 1.43 4.23 -25.69
C PRO A 48 1.31 4.39 -24.17
N ILE A 49 2.24 5.13 -23.55
CA ILE A 49 2.15 5.48 -22.14
C ILE A 49 1.20 6.67 -22.00
N THR A 50 -0.01 6.41 -21.50
CA THR A 50 -1.08 7.43 -21.44
C THR A 50 -0.99 8.35 -20.22
N SER A 51 -0.29 7.94 -19.17
CA SER A 51 -0.12 8.74 -17.95
C SER A 51 1.17 8.37 -17.21
N LYS A 52 1.85 9.38 -16.67
CA LYS A 52 3.01 9.23 -15.78
C LYS A 52 2.77 10.05 -14.53
N THR A 53 3.12 9.50 -13.38
CA THR A 53 2.97 10.18 -12.09
C THR A 53 3.98 9.62 -11.12
N LEU A 54 4.65 10.50 -10.41
CA LEU A 54 5.50 10.14 -9.28
C LEU A 54 4.63 10.07 -8.02
N VAL A 55 4.79 9.01 -7.24
CA VAL A 55 4.00 8.79 -6.03
C VAL A 55 4.97 8.58 -4.87
N PRO A 56 5.03 9.50 -3.90
CA PRO A 56 5.88 9.33 -2.73
C PRO A 56 5.31 8.21 -1.85
N LEU A 57 6.17 7.29 -1.40
CA LEU A 57 5.81 6.27 -0.43
C LEU A 57 5.81 6.90 0.96
N ARG A 58 4.67 6.89 1.64
CA ARG A 58 4.51 7.50 2.98
C ARG A 58 3.60 6.65 3.85
N SER A 59 3.90 6.65 5.15
CA SER A 59 3.03 6.16 6.21
C SER A 59 2.65 7.34 7.11
N VAL A 60 1.35 7.55 7.30
CA VAL A 60 0.81 8.60 8.19
C VAL A 60 -0.37 8.03 8.95
N VAL A 61 -0.50 8.35 10.24
CA VAL A 61 -1.68 8.03 11.06
C VAL A 61 -1.91 9.20 12.02
N TYR A 62 -3.14 9.71 12.04
CA TYR A 62 -3.61 10.70 13.02
C TYR A 62 -4.47 10.01 14.08
N ALA A 63 -4.13 10.22 15.35
CA ALA A 63 -4.86 9.66 16.49
C ALA A 63 -5.09 10.76 17.54
N PRO A 64 -6.33 10.91 18.06
CA PRO A 64 -7.56 10.22 17.66
C PRO A 64 -8.04 10.62 16.25
N MET A 65 -8.92 9.82 15.66
CA MET A 65 -9.55 10.04 14.35
C MET A 65 -10.85 10.86 14.47
N SER A 66 -11.08 11.52 15.59
CA SER A 66 -12.29 12.32 15.84
C SER A 66 -12.04 13.47 16.82
N TYR A 67 -12.87 14.51 16.69
CA TYR A 67 -12.91 15.65 17.61
C TYR A 67 -14.33 16.21 17.71
N GLY A 68 -14.98 16.07 18.86
CA GLY A 68 -16.37 16.45 19.05
C GLY A 68 -17.29 15.69 18.08
N ARG A 69 -17.87 16.39 17.10
CA ARG A 69 -18.73 15.81 16.04
C ARG A 69 -18.02 15.64 14.69
N LEU A 70 -16.71 15.90 14.63
CA LEU A 70 -15.88 15.68 13.45
C LEU A 70 -15.26 14.29 13.52
N TYR A 71 -15.33 13.54 12.41
CA TYR A 71 -14.75 12.21 12.24
C TYR A 71 -13.95 12.19 10.94
N LEU A 72 -12.73 11.64 11.00
CA LEU A 72 -11.80 11.55 9.88
C LEU A 72 -11.76 10.11 9.35
N LEU A 73 -11.90 9.95 8.04
CA LEU A 73 -11.95 8.65 7.37
C LEU A 73 -10.91 8.59 6.24
N GLY A 74 -10.29 7.42 6.04
CA GLY A 74 -9.36 7.20 4.93
C GLY A 74 -8.17 8.16 4.94
N ASP A 75 -7.82 8.70 3.77
CA ASP A 75 -6.67 9.61 3.59
C ASP A 75 -6.71 10.89 4.46
N ALA A 76 -7.87 11.26 4.99
CA ALA A 76 -7.98 12.35 5.96
C ALA A 76 -7.41 11.99 7.36
N ALA A 77 -7.32 10.70 7.67
CA ALA A 77 -6.85 10.16 8.94
C ALA A 77 -5.54 9.37 8.82
N HIS A 78 -5.32 8.64 7.73
CA HIS A 78 -4.15 7.80 7.55
C HIS A 78 -3.77 7.63 6.08
N ILE A 79 -2.48 7.44 5.82
CA ILE A 79 -1.91 7.16 4.51
C ILE A 79 -1.04 5.92 4.64
N VAL A 80 -1.21 4.95 3.75
CA VAL A 80 -0.36 3.76 3.65
C VAL A 80 0.45 3.78 2.36
N PRO A 81 1.68 3.22 2.34
CA PRO A 81 2.43 3.06 1.11
C PRO A 81 1.62 2.27 0.07
N PRO A 82 1.55 2.75 -1.19
CA PRO A 82 0.70 2.17 -2.23
C PRO A 82 1.04 0.73 -2.58
N MET A 83 2.25 0.25 -2.25
CA MET A 83 2.64 -1.14 -2.47
C MET A 83 1.75 -2.13 -1.73
N SER A 84 1.23 -1.76 -0.56
CA SER A 84 0.30 -2.61 0.20
C SER A 84 -1.06 -2.78 -0.50
N ALA A 85 -1.43 -1.87 -1.40
CA ALA A 85 -2.77 -1.74 -1.97
C ALA A 85 -3.90 -1.61 -0.92
N LYS A 86 -3.62 -1.00 0.25
CA LYS A 86 -4.60 -0.93 1.36
C LYS A 86 -5.32 0.39 1.58
N GLY A 87 -4.87 1.51 0.99
CA GLY A 87 -5.45 2.83 1.29
C GLY A 87 -6.98 2.89 1.12
N MET A 88 -7.48 2.53 -0.07
CA MET A 88 -8.92 2.48 -0.34
C MET A 88 -9.66 1.47 0.55
N ASN A 89 -9.06 0.30 0.80
CA ASN A 89 -9.66 -0.73 1.64
C ASN A 89 -9.86 -0.25 3.09
N LEU A 90 -8.84 0.39 3.66
CA LEU A 90 -8.93 0.99 4.99
C LEU A 90 -9.94 2.14 5.03
N ALA A 91 -9.99 2.98 4.00
CA ALA A 91 -10.99 4.05 3.91
C ALA A 91 -12.44 3.51 3.88
N LEU A 92 -12.67 2.41 3.15
CA LEU A 92 -13.98 1.75 3.10
C LEU A 92 -14.35 1.12 4.45
N HIS A 93 -13.39 0.50 5.13
CA HIS A 93 -13.59 -0.02 6.49
C HIS A 93 -13.95 1.10 7.48
N ASP A 94 -13.24 2.23 7.43
CA ASP A 94 -13.58 3.39 8.28
C ASP A 94 -14.99 3.91 8.01
N ALA A 95 -15.40 3.95 6.73
CA ALA A 95 -16.73 4.37 6.32
C ALA A 95 -17.82 3.42 6.83
N ASP A 96 -17.58 2.11 6.79
CA ASP A 96 -18.51 1.11 7.30
C ASP A 96 -18.68 1.20 8.83
N VAL A 97 -17.57 1.32 9.56
CA VAL A 97 -17.58 1.50 11.02
C VAL A 97 -18.30 2.79 11.40
N PHE A 98 -17.99 3.90 10.71
CA PHE A 98 -18.63 5.19 10.97
C PHE A 98 -20.13 5.15 10.66
N ALA A 99 -20.53 4.63 9.50
CA ALA A 99 -21.93 4.53 9.11
C ALA A 99 -22.75 3.68 10.09
N THR A 100 -22.18 2.56 10.55
CA THR A 100 -22.77 1.70 11.57
C THR A 100 -22.97 2.45 12.89
N ALA A 101 -21.94 3.20 13.32
CA ALA A 101 -21.99 3.99 14.55
C ALA A 101 -23.05 5.10 14.48
N VAL A 102 -23.13 5.83 13.37
CA VAL A 102 -24.15 6.86 13.14
C VAL A 102 -25.55 6.26 13.11
N CYS A 103 -25.74 5.14 12.40
CA CYS A 103 -27.04 4.47 12.33
C CYS A 103 -27.55 4.07 13.72
N LYS A 104 -26.65 3.54 14.58
CA LYS A 104 -26.99 3.18 15.95
C LYS A 104 -27.39 4.40 16.78
N GLN A 105 -26.61 5.48 16.73
CA GLN A 105 -26.94 6.72 17.42
C GLN A 105 -28.31 7.26 16.99
N VAL A 106 -28.62 7.27 15.70
CA VAL A 106 -29.88 7.84 15.20
C VAL A 106 -31.08 6.98 15.60
N LYS A 107 -30.98 5.64 15.47
CA LYS A 107 -32.10 4.72 15.71
C LYS A 107 -32.33 4.42 17.18
N GLU A 108 -31.25 4.34 17.96
CA GLU A 108 -31.27 3.81 19.33
C GLU A 108 -30.86 4.87 20.37
N GLN A 109 -30.42 6.07 19.94
CA GLN A 109 -29.86 7.10 20.82
C GLN A 109 -28.62 6.63 21.61
N ASP A 110 -27.89 5.66 21.08
CA ASP A 110 -26.68 5.11 21.68
C ASP A 110 -25.41 5.59 20.95
N ALA A 111 -24.61 6.39 21.66
CA ALA A 111 -23.38 7.00 21.17
C ALA A 111 -22.16 6.09 21.31
N GLY A 112 -22.28 4.93 21.96
CA GLY A 112 -21.14 4.11 22.36
C GLY A 112 -20.23 3.71 21.19
N LEU A 113 -20.79 3.44 20.01
CA LEU A 113 -20.00 3.15 18.81
C LEU A 113 -19.28 4.37 18.23
N LEU A 114 -19.88 5.56 18.35
CA LEU A 114 -19.26 6.82 17.92
C LEU A 114 -18.13 7.23 18.88
N GLU A 115 -18.31 7.00 20.19
CA GLU A 115 -17.29 7.21 21.21
C GLU A 115 -16.11 6.24 21.02
N ALA A 116 -16.39 4.98 20.66
CA ALA A 116 -15.38 3.96 20.39
C ALA A 116 -14.74 4.06 19.00
N TYR A 117 -15.25 4.93 18.10
CA TYR A 117 -14.87 4.98 16.68
C TYR A 117 -13.36 4.95 16.45
N SER A 118 -12.63 5.89 17.06
CA SER A 118 -11.18 6.02 16.89
C SER A 118 -10.45 4.75 17.33
N ALA A 119 -10.81 4.16 18.47
CA ALA A 119 -10.17 2.96 18.97
C ALA A 119 -10.44 1.75 18.06
N THR A 120 -11.66 1.62 17.53
CA THR A 120 -12.06 0.56 16.60
C THR A 120 -11.28 0.64 15.29
N CYS A 121 -11.26 1.81 14.64
CA CYS A 121 -10.55 2.01 13.38
C CYS A 121 -9.02 1.87 13.55
N LEU A 122 -8.44 2.50 14.58
CA LEU A 122 -6.99 2.51 14.76
C LEU A 122 -6.39 1.11 14.96
N LYS A 123 -7.13 0.18 15.58
CA LYS A 123 -6.68 -1.22 15.71
C LYS A 123 -6.45 -1.86 14.33
N HIS A 124 -7.38 -1.64 13.40
CA HIS A 124 -7.28 -2.17 12.04
C HIS A 124 -6.24 -1.42 11.21
N VAL A 125 -6.21 -0.08 11.30
CA VAL A 125 -5.23 0.77 10.61
C VAL A 125 -3.80 0.41 10.98
N TRP A 126 -3.49 0.22 12.28
CA TRP A 126 -2.15 -0.13 12.70
C TRP A 126 -1.72 -1.53 12.26
N ASN A 127 -2.65 -2.50 12.20
CA ASN A 127 -2.36 -3.84 11.67
C ASN A 127 -1.88 -3.76 10.21
N TYR A 128 -2.60 -3.02 9.38
CA TYR A 128 -2.24 -2.84 7.97
C TYR A 128 -1.09 -1.86 7.73
N GLN A 129 -0.85 -0.89 8.62
CA GLN A 129 0.35 -0.05 8.55
C GLN A 129 1.61 -0.86 8.79
N ALA A 130 1.61 -1.75 9.79
CA ALA A 130 2.74 -2.63 10.06
C ALA A 130 3.05 -3.51 8.85
N TYR A 131 2.02 -4.14 8.27
CA TYR A 131 2.15 -4.89 7.02
C TYR A 131 2.65 -4.02 5.86
N ALA A 132 2.07 -2.84 5.65
CA ALA A 132 2.39 -1.97 4.52
C ALA A 132 3.83 -1.46 4.58
N ALA A 133 4.32 -1.09 5.76
CA ALA A 133 5.69 -0.64 5.99
C ALA A 133 6.70 -1.78 5.87
N TRP A 134 6.38 -2.98 6.37
CA TRP A 134 7.23 -4.15 6.21
C TRP A 134 7.31 -4.60 4.74
N PHE A 135 6.17 -4.72 4.06
CA PHE A 135 6.12 -5.18 2.67
C PHE A 135 6.83 -4.17 1.75
N THR A 136 6.48 -2.88 1.92
CA THR A 136 7.40 -1.73 1.97
C THR A 136 8.88 -1.96 1.65
N ASP A 137 9.59 -2.15 2.74
CA ASP A 137 11.02 -2.38 2.81
C ASP A 137 11.40 -3.67 2.09
N LEU A 138 10.64 -4.76 2.29
CA LEU A 138 10.93 -6.06 1.69
C LEU A 138 11.12 -5.99 0.17
N MET A 139 10.16 -5.37 -0.55
CA MET A 139 10.24 -5.30 -2.01
C MET A 139 11.32 -4.33 -2.52
N HIS A 140 11.57 -3.23 -1.80
CA HIS A 140 12.47 -2.16 -2.26
C HIS A 140 13.93 -2.42 -1.84
N ASP A 141 14.17 -3.11 -0.72
CA ASP A 141 15.50 -3.41 -0.21
C ASP A 141 16.13 -4.63 -0.92
N ALA A 142 15.33 -5.58 -1.45
CA ALA A 142 15.86 -6.82 -2.03
C ALA A 142 16.65 -6.67 -3.34
N GLY A 143 16.54 -5.51 -3.99
CA GLY A 143 17.16 -5.19 -5.26
C GLY A 143 18.52 -4.51 -5.12
N ASP A 144 18.51 -3.19 -5.32
CA ASP A 144 19.70 -2.34 -5.39
C ASP A 144 20.25 -2.02 -4.00
N VAL A 145 21.53 -2.33 -3.79
CA VAL A 145 22.27 -2.06 -2.55
C VAL A 145 22.46 -0.58 -2.28
N SER A 146 22.36 0.29 -3.30
CA SER A 146 22.52 1.73 -3.14
C SER A 146 21.41 2.39 -2.32
N TYR A 147 20.24 1.75 -2.22
CA TYR A 147 19.08 2.29 -1.52
C TYR A 147 19.29 2.32 0.00
N HIS A 148 19.43 1.14 0.64
CA HIS A 148 19.62 1.03 2.09
C HIS A 148 20.78 0.10 2.51
N GLY A 149 21.66 -0.28 1.58
CA GLY A 149 22.87 -1.06 1.85
C GLY A 149 22.69 -2.58 1.86
N GLU A 150 23.83 -3.29 1.86
CA GLU A 150 23.89 -4.76 1.73
C GLU A 150 23.19 -5.51 2.87
N PHE A 151 23.21 -4.96 4.09
CA PHE A 151 22.55 -5.58 5.24
C PHE A 151 21.02 -5.67 5.03
N ARG A 152 20.40 -4.56 4.59
CA ARG A 152 18.95 -4.51 4.36
C ARG A 152 18.54 -5.38 3.19
N ARG A 153 19.34 -5.42 2.12
CA ARG A 153 19.16 -6.34 1.00
C ARG A 153 19.22 -7.81 1.43
N SER A 154 20.19 -8.18 2.25
CA SER A 154 20.32 -9.56 2.75
C SER A 154 19.13 -9.95 3.61
N LEU A 155 18.67 -9.05 4.50
CA LEU A 155 17.49 -9.27 5.32
C LEU A 155 16.23 -9.47 4.46
N ALA A 156 16.00 -8.60 3.48
CA ALA A 156 14.86 -8.70 2.57
C ALA A 156 14.88 -10.01 1.76
N ARG A 157 16.04 -10.48 1.30
CA ARG A 157 16.16 -11.76 0.59
C ARG A 157 15.86 -12.96 1.48
N ALA A 158 16.39 -12.99 2.71
CA ALA A 158 16.06 -14.04 3.67
C ALA A 158 14.56 -14.07 4.02
N GLU A 159 13.91 -12.90 4.08
CA GLU A 159 12.47 -12.79 4.27
C GLU A 159 11.67 -13.32 3.07
N PHE A 160 12.12 -13.09 1.84
CA PHE A 160 11.52 -13.72 0.66
C PHE A 160 11.65 -15.24 0.66
N GLU A 161 12.84 -15.76 1.00
CA GLU A 161 13.06 -17.20 1.17
C GLU A 161 12.09 -17.76 2.22
N ARG A 162 11.93 -17.08 3.36
CA ARG A 162 10.97 -17.47 4.40
C ARG A 162 9.52 -17.47 3.91
N LEU A 163 9.11 -16.50 3.10
CA LEU A 163 7.76 -16.46 2.50
C LEU A 163 7.54 -17.55 1.47
N TYR A 164 8.61 -18.03 0.82
CA TYR A 164 8.55 -19.10 -0.17
C TYR A 164 8.55 -20.49 0.48
N ASP A 165 9.42 -20.71 1.46
CA ASP A 165 9.64 -22.02 2.08
C ASP A 165 8.69 -22.34 3.24
N SER A 166 8.08 -21.31 3.88
CA SER A 166 7.16 -21.50 5.00
C SER A 166 5.71 -21.23 4.62
N GLU A 167 4.89 -22.29 4.58
CA GLU A 167 3.44 -22.18 4.34
C GLU A 167 2.75 -21.24 5.35
N THR A 168 3.19 -21.23 6.61
CA THR A 168 2.62 -20.36 7.64
C THR A 168 2.91 -18.88 7.35
N ALA A 169 4.14 -18.55 6.95
CA ALA A 169 4.50 -17.18 6.58
C ALA A 169 3.77 -16.76 5.30
N ASN A 170 3.70 -17.66 4.31
CA ASN A 170 2.99 -17.43 3.06
C ASN A 170 1.50 -17.17 3.27
N ARG A 171 0.84 -17.98 4.12
CA ARG A 171 -0.58 -17.83 4.45
C ARG A 171 -0.86 -16.48 5.10
N LEU A 172 -0.08 -16.09 6.11
CA LEU A 172 -0.24 -14.79 6.77
C LEU A 172 -0.06 -13.63 5.76
N PHE A 173 0.94 -13.72 4.89
CA PHE A 173 1.13 -12.75 3.83
C PHE A 173 -0.08 -12.70 2.88
N GLY A 174 -0.62 -13.85 2.49
CA GLY A 174 -1.82 -13.96 1.67
C GLY A 174 -3.07 -13.38 2.33
N GLU A 175 -3.25 -13.59 3.63
CA GLU A 175 -4.34 -12.99 4.40
C GLU A 175 -4.24 -11.46 4.40
N PHE A 176 -3.06 -10.90 4.62
CA PHE A 176 -2.85 -9.46 4.50
C PHE A 176 -3.12 -8.97 3.08
N LEU A 177 -2.61 -9.65 2.06
CA LEU A 177 -2.77 -9.25 0.66
C LEU A 177 -4.25 -9.25 0.24
N THR A 178 -5.02 -10.24 0.68
CA THR A 178 -6.47 -10.37 0.40
C THR A 178 -7.36 -9.54 1.31
N GLY A 179 -6.85 -9.05 2.45
CA GLY A 179 -7.63 -8.24 3.39
C GLY A 179 -8.42 -9.06 4.43
N LEU A 180 -7.99 -10.29 4.71
CA LEU A 180 -8.65 -11.21 5.64
C LEU A 180 -8.06 -11.19 7.05
N ASN A 181 -7.02 -10.38 7.29
CA ASN A 181 -6.36 -10.23 8.59
C ASN A 181 -6.87 -8.99 9.35
#